data_AF-L0F5H5-F1
#
_entry.id   AF-L0F5H5-F1
#
_cell.length_a   1.000
_cell.length_b   1.000
_cell.length_c   1.000
_cell.angle_alpha   90.00
_cell.angle_beta   90.00
_cell.angle_gamma   90.00
#
_symmetry.space_group_name_H-M   'P 1'
#
loop_
_entity.id
_entity.type
_entity.pdbx_description
1 polymer ?
#
loop_
_entity_poly.entity_id
_entity_poly.type
_entity_poly.pdbx_seq_one_letter_code
_entity_poly.pdbx_strand_id
1 'polypeptide(L)'
;MSCIDIPIHVLLLQGIPEQIGMVALAYAITKLPFRWKEIIPLGVLLALTAYVIRSMSMPFGTHTLAIIFILFIFLMLKGKEIITSLITTLLCLVAISIFELISISSLMAIFNTSQEAVFTDPIKRVLFTEPQVILLFVTAFIVRRKREKND
;
A
#
# COMPACT_ATOMS: atom_id res chain seq x y z
N MET A 1 24.02 5.16 11.37
CA MET A 1 22.80 4.85 10.59
C MET A 1 21.74 5.79 11.10
N SER A 2 21.59 6.94 10.45
CA SER A 2 20.70 8.02 10.87
C SER A 2 19.26 7.51 10.89
N CYS A 3 18.54 7.75 12.00
CA CYS A 3 17.09 7.68 12.01
C CYS A 3 16.58 8.46 10.79
N ILE A 4 15.92 7.78 9.87
CA ILE A 4 15.15 8.48 8.85
C ILE A 4 13.95 9.04 9.63
N ASP A 5 14.03 10.30 10.04
CA ASP A 5 12.89 11.04 10.57
C ASP A 5 11.90 11.22 9.43
N ILE A 6 11.04 10.20 9.22
CA ILE A 6 9.96 10.30 8.25
C ILE A 6 9.01 11.37 8.78
N PRO A 7 8.83 12.48 8.08
CA PRO A 7 7.94 13.52 8.57
C PRO A 7 6.51 12.97 8.69
N ILE A 8 5.83 13.34 9.77
CA ILE A 8 4.46 12.85 10.03
C ILE A 8 3.49 13.19 8.88
N HIS A 9 3.73 14.29 8.16
CA HIS A 9 2.93 14.64 6.99
C HIS A 9 3.03 13.62 5.85
N VAL A 10 4.17 12.95 5.68
CA VAL A 10 4.33 11.90 4.67
C VAL A 10 3.55 10.65 5.06
N LEU A 11 3.49 10.32 6.35
CA LEU A 11 2.64 9.24 6.84
C LEU A 11 1.17 9.54 6.57
N LEU A 12 0.72 10.75 6.89
CA LEU A 12 -0.68 11.14 6.76
C LEU A 12 -1.14 11.24 5.30
N LEU A 13 -0.32 11.86 4.45
CA LEU A 13 -0.68 12.14 3.06
C LEU A 13 -0.44 10.95 2.14
N GLN A 14 0.62 10.18 2.34
CA GLN A 14 1.00 9.09 1.45
C GLN A 14 0.81 7.72 2.12
N GLY A 15 1.36 7.53 3.32
CA GLY A 15 1.38 6.24 3.99
C GLY A 15 -0.01 5.67 4.28
N ILE A 16 -0.91 6.48 4.85
CA ILE A 16 -2.28 6.05 5.17
C ILE A 16 -3.08 5.76 3.89
N PRO A 17 -3.18 6.66 2.90
CA PRO A 17 -3.94 6.40 1.68
C PRO A 17 -3.46 5.18 0.91
N GLU A 18 -2.14 4.97 0.82
CA GLU A 18 -1.56 3.79 0.18
C GLU A 18 -2.01 2.49 0.82
N GLN A 19 -1.93 2.38 2.15
CA GLN A 19 -2.31 1.16 2.86
C GLN A 19 -3.83 0.93 2.84
N ILE A 20 -4.65 2.00 2.82
CA ILE A 20 -6.10 1.88 2.57
C ILE A 20 -6.36 1.34 1.16
N GLY A 21 -5.64 1.84 0.15
CA GLY A 21 -5.72 1.33 -1.23
C GLY A 21 -5.34 -0.14 -1.33
N MET A 22 -4.29 -0.56 -0.62
CA MET A 22 -3.88 -1.97 -0.51
C MET A 22 -5.00 -2.85 0.03
N VAL A 23 -5.61 -2.44 1.16
CA VAL A 23 -6.67 -3.20 1.81
C VAL A 23 -7.91 -3.25 0.91
N ALA A 24 -8.26 -2.15 0.24
CA ALA A 24 -9.37 -2.14 -0.72
C ALA A 24 -9.12 -3.13 -1.87
N LEU A 25 -7.90 -3.22 -2.39
CA LEU A 25 -7.51 -4.20 -3.40
C LEU A 25 -7.60 -5.64 -2.86
N ALA A 26 -7.18 -5.89 -1.62
CA ALA A 26 -7.30 -7.20 -0.98
C ALA A 26 -8.77 -7.65 -0.84
N TYR A 27 -9.66 -6.73 -0.47
CA TYR A 27 -11.11 -6.99 -0.44
C TYR A 27 -11.64 -7.34 -1.83
N ALA A 28 -11.20 -6.62 -2.87
CA ALA A 28 -11.63 -6.86 -4.25
C ALA A 28 -11.19 -8.23 -4.77
N ILE A 29 -9.94 -8.61 -4.53
CA ILE A 29 -9.36 -9.90 -4.94
C ILE A 29 -10.08 -11.05 -4.24
N THR A 30 -10.34 -10.92 -2.94
CA THR A 30 -10.97 -11.97 -2.12
C THR A 30 -12.48 -12.01 -2.19
N LYS A 31 -13.12 -11.16 -3.01
CA LYS A 31 -14.58 -11.02 -3.10
C LYS A 31 -15.24 -10.69 -1.76
N LEU A 32 -14.56 -9.98 -0.87
CA LEU A 32 -15.20 -9.47 0.35
C LEU A 32 -16.05 -8.24 -0.01
N PRO A 33 -17.23 -8.07 0.60
CA PRO A 33 -18.02 -6.86 0.42
C PRO A 33 -17.20 -5.67 0.93
N PHE A 34 -17.11 -4.59 0.15
CA PHE A 34 -16.36 -3.39 0.57
C PHE A 34 -17.01 -2.78 1.80
N ARG A 35 -16.39 -3.01 2.95
CA ARG A 35 -16.79 -2.44 4.22
C ARG A 35 -15.77 -1.39 4.60
N TRP A 36 -16.01 -0.14 4.21
CA TRP A 36 -15.09 0.98 4.50
C TRP A 36 -14.83 1.17 6.01
N LYS A 37 -15.80 0.78 6.85
CA LYS A 37 -15.65 0.70 8.33
C LYS A 37 -14.56 -0.28 8.79
N GLU A 38 -14.18 -1.24 7.95
CA GLU A 38 -13.11 -2.22 8.20
C GLU A 38 -11.84 -1.86 7.41
N ILE A 39 -12.00 -1.43 6.14
CA ILE A 39 -10.90 -1.08 5.24
C ILE A 39 -10.08 0.09 5.78
N ILE A 40 -10.73 1.18 6.21
CA ILE A 40 -10.03 2.39 6.66
C ILE A 40 -9.23 2.12 7.95
N PRO A 41 -9.81 1.55 9.02
CA PRO A 41 -9.03 1.29 10.24
C PRO A 41 -7.89 0.30 10.01
N LEU A 42 -8.07 -0.72 9.16
CA LEU A 42 -6.99 -1.66 8.85
C LEU A 42 -5.87 -0.98 8.06
N GLY A 43 -6.18 -0.17 7.06
CA GLY A 43 -5.18 0.59 6.31
C GLY A 43 -4.38 1.54 7.21
N VAL A 44 -5.06 2.24 8.12
CA VAL A 44 -4.42 3.09 9.13
C VAL A 44 -3.51 2.28 10.05
N LEU A 45 -3.97 1.13 10.54
CA LEU A 45 -3.17 0.23 11.38
C LEU A 45 -1.90 -0.24 10.67
N LEU A 46 -2.00 -0.64 9.40
CA LEU A 46 -0.86 -1.06 8.58
C LEU A 46 0.14 0.09 8.39
N ALA A 47 -0.35 1.30 8.09
CA ALA A 47 0.49 2.48 7.91
C ALA A 47 1.23 2.86 9.21
N LEU A 48 0.52 2.87 10.35
CA LEU A 48 1.12 3.12 11.67
C LEU A 48 2.15 2.06 12.04
N THR A 49 1.85 0.79 11.80
CA THR A 49 2.81 -0.31 12.04
C THR A 49 4.08 -0.11 11.24
N ALA A 50 3.94 0.22 9.95
CA ALA A 50 5.09 0.45 9.09
C ALA A 50 5.91 1.66 9.53
N TYR A 51 5.26 2.74 9.98
CA TYR A 51 5.91 3.93 10.50
C TYR A 51 6.71 3.65 11.78
N VAL A 52 6.10 2.94 12.74
CA VAL A 52 6.76 2.56 14.00
C VAL A 52 7.98 1.69 13.73
N ILE A 53 7.84 0.65 12.91
CA ILE A 53 8.97 -0.26 12.61
C ILE A 53 10.11 0.48 11.90
N ARG A 54 9.80 1.39 10.97
CA ARG A 54 10.83 2.21 10.30
C ARG A 54 11.55 3.14 11.27
N SER A 55 10.87 3.60 12.32
CA SER A 55 11.45 4.45 13.36
C SER A 55 12.37 3.66 14.31
N MET A 56 12.23 2.33 14.40
CA MET A 56 12.98 1.48 15.33
C MET A 56 14.38 1.06 14.86
N SER A 57 14.95 1.72 13.84
CA SER A 57 16.25 1.34 13.24
C SER A 57 16.37 -0.14 12.84
N MET A 58 15.24 -0.79 12.54
CA MET A 58 15.21 -2.19 12.11
C MET A 58 15.75 -2.34 10.69
N PRO A 59 16.20 -3.55 10.30
CA PRO A 59 16.62 -3.83 8.93
C PRO A 59 15.55 -3.45 7.90
N PHE A 60 16.01 -3.07 6.71
CA PHE A 60 15.12 -2.80 5.59
C PHE A 60 14.23 -4.01 5.30
N GLY A 61 12.95 -3.78 5.04
CA GLY A 61 11.96 -4.83 4.76
C GLY A 61 11.24 -5.42 5.98
N THR A 62 11.69 -5.15 7.22
CA THR A 62 10.98 -5.65 8.42
C THR A 62 9.54 -5.14 8.51
N HIS A 63 9.31 -3.88 8.13
CA HIS A 63 7.96 -3.30 8.07
C HIS A 63 7.08 -4.01 7.03
N THR A 64 7.65 -4.44 5.90
CA THR A 64 6.93 -5.18 4.86
C THR A 64 6.50 -6.55 5.38
N LEU A 65 7.37 -7.26 6.10
CA LEU A 65 7.03 -8.53 6.74
C LEU A 65 5.89 -8.37 7.76
N ALA A 66 5.90 -7.30 8.54
CA ALA A 66 4.81 -7.00 9.48
C ALA A 66 3.49 -6.72 8.75
N ILE A 67 3.50 -5.96 7.66
CA ILE A 67 2.33 -5.71 6.82
C ILE A 67 1.78 -7.03 6.25
N ILE A 68 2.66 -7.90 5.73
CA ILE A 68 2.27 -9.24 5.22
C ILE A 68 1.54 -9.99 6.32
N PHE A 69 2.17 -10.09 7.49
CA PHE A 69 1.63 -10.87 8.59
C PHE A 69 0.26 -10.35 9.04
N ILE A 70 0.11 -9.04 9.23
CA ILE A 70 -1.15 -8.43 9.68
C ILE A 70 -2.26 -8.62 8.65
N LEU A 71 -2.00 -8.32 7.37
CA LEU A 71 -3.01 -8.45 6.32
C LEU A 71 -3.41 -9.92 6.09
N PHE A 72 -2.44 -10.83 6.10
CA PHE A 72 -2.67 -12.27 5.99
C PHE A 72 -3.57 -12.80 7.10
N ILE A 73 -3.24 -12.49 8.37
CA ILE A 73 -4.05 -12.91 9.52
C ILE A 73 -5.43 -12.27 9.48
N PHE A 74 -5.54 -11.01 9.05
CA PHE A 74 -6.83 -10.36 8.92
C PHE A 74 -7.74 -11.08 7.91
N LEU A 75 -7.22 -11.46 6.74
CA LEU A 75 -7.99 -12.20 5.73
C LEU A 75 -8.41 -13.59 6.24
N MET A 76 -7.55 -14.27 6.98
CA MET A 76 -7.87 -15.52 7.67
C MET A 76 -9.03 -15.35 8.67
N LEU A 77 -9.00 -14.29 9.48
CA LEU A 77 -10.07 -13.96 10.43
C LEU A 77 -11.39 -13.61 9.73
N LYS A 78 -11.34 -13.19 8.46
CA LYS A 78 -12.52 -13.00 7.60
C LYS A 78 -13.02 -14.29 6.93
N GLY A 79 -12.49 -15.44 7.33
CA GLY A 79 -12.91 -16.75 6.86
C GLY A 79 -12.36 -17.13 5.49
N LYS A 80 -11.29 -16.48 5.02
CA LYS A 80 -10.59 -16.88 3.79
C LYS A 80 -9.61 -18.01 4.09
N GLU A 81 -9.46 -18.92 3.14
CA GLU A 81 -8.50 -20.03 3.23
C GLU A 81 -7.05 -19.51 3.34
N ILE A 82 -6.17 -20.31 3.94
CA ILE A 82 -4.75 -19.97 4.15
C ILE A 82 -4.07 -19.58 2.84
N ILE A 83 -4.21 -20.44 1.82
CA ILE A 83 -3.56 -20.22 0.52
C ILE A 83 -4.11 -18.95 -0.15
N THR A 84 -5.43 -18.76 -0.13
CA THR A 84 -6.09 -17.57 -0.69
C THR A 84 -5.63 -16.28 0.02
N SER A 85 -5.55 -16.29 1.35
CA SER A 85 -5.12 -15.16 2.17
C SER A 85 -3.66 -14.78 1.89
N LEU A 86 -2.78 -15.78 1.80
CA LEU A 86 -1.37 -15.57 1.54
C LEU A 86 -1.14 -15.03 0.12
N ILE A 87 -1.71 -15.69 -0.90
CA ILE A 87 -1.58 -15.27 -2.30
C ILE A 87 -2.13 -13.85 -2.48
N THR A 88 -3.29 -13.54 -1.91
CA THR A 88 -3.87 -12.18 -1.98
C THR A 88 -2.93 -11.14 -1.41
N THR A 89 -2.37 -11.41 -0.22
CA THR A 89 -1.47 -10.48 0.47
C THR A 89 -0.21 -10.22 -0.37
N LEU A 90 0.40 -11.28 -0.92
CA LEU A 90 1.57 -11.16 -1.78
C LEU A 90 1.25 -10.43 -3.09
N LEU A 91 0.10 -10.70 -3.71
CA LEU A 91 -0.35 -9.98 -4.90
C LEU A 91 -0.55 -8.49 -4.64
N CYS A 92 -1.11 -8.12 -3.48
CA CYS A 92 -1.28 -6.72 -3.11
C CYS A 92 0.07 -6.01 -2.95
N LEU A 93 1.07 -6.66 -2.35
CA LEU A 93 2.42 -6.11 -2.26
C LEU A 93 3.06 -5.91 -3.62
N VAL A 94 3.00 -6.91 -4.48
CA VAL A 94 3.51 -6.81 -5.86
C VAL A 94 2.81 -5.67 -6.61
N ALA A 95 1.50 -5.52 -6.44
CA ALA A 95 0.74 -4.45 -7.06
C ALA A 95 1.21 -3.06 -6.59
N ILE A 96 1.42 -2.85 -5.28
CA ILE A 96 1.98 -1.59 -4.78
C ILE A 96 3.34 -1.32 -5.42
N SER A 97 4.27 -2.28 -5.35
CA SER A 97 5.64 -2.07 -5.85
C SER A 97 5.65 -1.75 -7.34
N ILE A 98 4.79 -2.39 -8.13
CA ILE A 98 4.65 -2.12 -9.56
C ILE A 98 4.07 -0.72 -9.79
N PHE A 99 3.01 -0.35 -9.10
CA PHE A 99 2.38 0.96 -9.28
C PHE A 99 3.25 2.11 -8.79
N GLU A 100 4.02 1.91 -7.73
CA GLU A 100 5.04 2.86 -7.28
C GLU A 100 6.12 3.04 -8.33
N LEU A 101 6.68 1.94 -8.85
CA LEU A 101 7.69 1.99 -9.90
C LEU A 101 7.17 2.70 -11.15
N ILE A 102 5.96 2.39 -11.60
CA ILE A 102 5.33 3.04 -12.75
C ILE A 102 5.14 4.53 -12.49
N SER A 103 4.62 4.90 -11.32
CA SER A 103 4.32 6.30 -10.98
C SER A 103 5.60 7.14 -10.90
N ILE A 104 6.59 6.69 -10.13
CA ILE A 104 7.87 7.40 -9.97
C ILE A 104 8.59 7.50 -11.33
N SER A 105 8.71 6.39 -12.07
CA SER A 105 9.43 6.38 -13.35
C SER A 105 8.77 7.27 -14.40
N SER A 106 7.44 7.23 -14.50
CA SER A 106 6.69 8.06 -15.46
C SER A 106 6.85 9.54 -15.16
N LEU A 107 6.74 9.93 -13.89
CA LEU A 107 6.85 11.33 -13.49
C LEU A 107 8.29 11.83 -13.59
N MET A 108 9.29 11.02 -13.24
CA MET A 108 10.70 11.39 -13.46
C MET A 108 10.99 11.65 -14.94
N ALA A 109 10.42 10.86 -15.85
CA ALA A 109 10.55 11.08 -17.29
C ALA A 109 9.84 12.36 -17.76
N ILE A 110 8.65 12.65 -17.24
CA ILE A 110 7.87 13.85 -17.60
C ILE A 110 8.54 15.13 -17.09
N PHE A 111 9.00 15.12 -15.84
CA PHE A 111 9.60 16.28 -15.17
C PHE A 111 11.13 16.36 -15.32
N ASN A 112 11.72 15.45 -16.10
CA ASN A 112 13.17 15.34 -16.33
C ASN A 112 13.99 15.48 -15.04
N THR A 113 13.57 14.78 -13.98
CA THR A 113 14.10 14.89 -12.62
C THR A 113 14.85 13.62 -12.24
N SER A 114 15.96 13.75 -11.50
CA SER A 114 16.73 12.61 -11.01
C SER A 114 16.08 11.94 -9.79
N GLN A 115 16.37 10.66 -9.60
CA GLN A 115 15.89 9.91 -8.43
C GLN A 115 16.33 10.55 -7.11
N GLU A 116 17.58 11.03 -7.02
CA GLU A 116 18.11 11.71 -5.83
C GLU A 116 17.29 12.95 -5.45
N ALA A 117 16.88 13.74 -6.43
CA ALA A 117 16.08 14.93 -6.21
C ALA A 117 14.64 14.62 -5.71
N VAL A 118 14.09 13.45 -6.06
CA VAL A 118 12.78 13.00 -5.56
C VAL A 118 12.87 12.52 -4.12
N PHE A 119 13.91 11.77 -3.76
CA PHE A 119 14.02 11.17 -2.43
C PHE A 119 14.60 12.11 -1.36
N THR A 120 15.23 13.22 -1.77
CA THR A 120 15.77 14.24 -0.84
C THR A 120 14.69 15.22 -0.38
N ASP A 121 13.67 15.48 -1.20
CA ASP A 121 12.58 16.41 -0.90
C ASP A 121 11.30 15.63 -0.51
N PRO A 122 10.85 15.69 0.76
CA PRO A 122 9.67 14.98 1.23
C PRO A 122 8.39 15.31 0.45
N ILE A 123 8.25 16.54 -0.04
CA ILE A 123 7.05 16.98 -0.79
C ILE A 123 7.07 16.33 -2.18
N LYS A 124 8.21 16.35 -2.86
CA LYS A 124 8.36 15.67 -4.16
C LYS A 124 8.15 14.17 -4.02
N ARG A 125 8.64 13.57 -2.94
CA ARG A 125 8.42 12.15 -2.67
C ARG A 125 6.94 11.81 -2.61
N VAL A 126 6.15 12.58 -1.87
CA VAL A 126 4.69 12.41 -1.80
C VAL A 126 4.07 12.61 -3.18
N LEU A 127 4.35 13.72 -3.86
CA LEU A 127 3.75 14.02 -5.17
C LEU A 127 4.04 12.95 -6.24
N PHE A 128 5.24 12.36 -6.22
CA PHE A 128 5.64 11.37 -7.22
C PHE A 128 5.07 9.97 -6.93
N THR A 129 4.67 9.73 -5.68
CA THR A 129 4.11 8.45 -5.25
C THR A 129 2.58 8.47 -5.18
N GLU A 130 1.95 9.62 -4.95
CA GLU A 130 0.48 9.75 -4.90
C GLU A 130 -0.27 9.10 -6.07
N PRO A 131 0.19 9.19 -7.34
CA PRO A 131 -0.48 8.52 -8.45
C PRO A 131 -0.58 7.00 -8.29
N GLN A 132 0.32 6.36 -7.53
CA GLN A 132 0.25 4.93 -7.23
C GLN A 132 -0.98 4.59 -6.39
N VAL A 133 -1.39 5.48 -5.50
CA VAL A 133 -2.58 5.31 -4.64
C VAL A 133 -3.83 5.32 -5.51
N ILE A 134 -3.90 6.24 -6.49
CA ILE A 134 -4.99 6.30 -7.46
C ILE A 134 -5.05 4.99 -8.26
N LEU A 135 -3.91 4.50 -8.75
CA LEU A 135 -3.84 3.23 -9.48
C LEU A 135 -4.32 2.03 -8.64
N LEU A 136 -3.98 1.98 -7.35
CA LEU A 136 -4.48 0.94 -6.43
C LEU A 136 -6.00 0.96 -6.32
N PHE A 137 -6.59 2.12 -6.04
CA PHE A 137 -8.04 2.24 -5.92
C PHE A 137 -8.74 1.91 -7.24
N VAL A 138 -8.28 2.48 -8.36
CA VAL A 138 -8.84 2.19 -9.69
C VAL A 138 -8.80 0.68 -9.96
N THR A 139 -7.67 0.03 -9.68
CA THR A 139 -7.53 -1.42 -9.84
C THR A 139 -8.49 -2.18 -8.94
N ALA A 140 -8.61 -1.80 -7.67
CA ALA A 140 -9.55 -2.42 -6.73
C ALA A 140 -11.01 -2.33 -7.23
N PHE A 141 -11.44 -1.17 -7.72
CA PHE A 141 -12.79 -0.98 -8.27
C PHE A 141 -13.02 -1.76 -9.58
N ILE A 142 -12.02 -1.81 -10.47
CA ILE A 142 -12.11 -2.59 -11.72
C ILE A 142 -12.22 -4.09 -11.42
N VAL A 143 -11.36 -4.62 -10.54
CA VAL A 143 -11.37 -6.04 -10.13
C VAL A 143 -12.73 -6.41 -9.54
N ARG A 144 -13.25 -5.55 -8.66
CA ARG A 144 -14.58 -5.73 -8.07
C ARG A 144 -15.69 -5.77 -9.13
N ARG A 145 -15.77 -4.76 -9.99
CA ARG A 145 -16.83 -4.66 -11.02
C ARG A 145 -16.81 -5.83 -12.01
N LYS A 146 -15.62 -6.28 -12.41
CA LYS A 146 -15.48 -7.45 -13.31
C LYS A 146 -15.97 -8.74 -12.65
N ARG A 147 -15.80 -8.88 -11.33
CA ARG A 147 -16.25 -10.06 -10.59
C ARG A 147 -17.75 -10.02 -10.28
N GLU A 148 -18.32 -8.86 -9.97
CA GLU A 148 -19.78 -8.68 -9.80
C GLU A 148 -20.57 -9.00 -11.07
N LYS A 149 -19.97 -8.86 -12.27
CA LYS A 149 -20.60 -9.20 -13.55
C LYS A 149 -20.56 -10.71 -13.86
N ASN A 150 -19.69 -11.47 -13.20
CA ASN A 150 -19.45 -12.88 -13.47
C ASN A 150 -20.11 -13.83 -12.44
N ASP A 151 -20.81 -13.27 -11.45
CA ASP A 151 -21.64 -13.97 -10.48
C ASP A 151 -23.13 -13.72 -10.82
#